data_AF-A0A937ERG6-F1
#
_entry.id   AF-A0A937ERG6-F1
#
_cell.length_a   1.000
_cell.length_b   1.000
_cell.length_c   1.000
_cell.angle_alpha   90.00
_cell.angle_beta   90.00
_cell.angle_gamma   90.00
#
_symmetry.space_group_name_H-M   'P 1'
#
loop_
_entity.id
_entity.type
_entity.pdbx_description
1 polymer ?
#
loop_
_entity_poly.entity_id
_entity_poly.type
_entity_poly.pdbx_seq_one_letter_code
_entity_poly.pdbx_strand_id
1 'polypeptide(L)'
;MHRVVRSERLPQCSRCHGKLITSAVMPKDDEEGRPIHLELCEACDPDKPAAGALIRFFAEGGGQDLSRAKEGAQLLWDWTREGMAAHGWFWEETASGQT
;
A
#
# COMPACT_ATOMS: atom_id res chain seq x y z
N MET A 1 27.58 18.50 -5.58
CA MET A 1 27.73 17.25 -4.79
C MET A 1 26.53 17.14 -3.87
N HIS A 2 25.73 16.09 -3.99
CA HIS A 2 24.55 15.86 -3.14
C HIS A 2 24.84 14.76 -2.12
N ARG A 3 24.43 14.96 -0.87
CA ARG A 3 24.56 13.98 0.21
C ARG A 3 23.23 13.26 0.40
N VAL A 4 23.23 11.94 0.29
CA VAL A 4 22.07 11.11 0.64
C VAL A 4 22.06 10.88 2.14
N VAL A 5 20.90 11.11 2.77
CA VAL A 5 20.65 10.84 4.19
C VAL A 5 19.32 10.12 4.34
N ARG A 6 19.18 9.32 5.40
CA ARG A 6 17.92 8.65 5.72
C ARG A 6 16.94 9.67 6.32
N SER A 7 15.72 9.71 5.79
CA SER A 7 14.61 10.42 6.42
C SER A 7 13.91 9.49 7.41
N GLU A 8 13.67 9.97 8.62
CA GLU A 8 12.81 9.30 9.61
C GLU A 8 11.31 9.62 9.37
N ARG A 9 11.00 10.38 8.32
CA ARG A 9 9.65 10.76 7.94
C ARG A 9 9.35 10.25 6.54
N LEU A 10 8.20 9.62 6.39
CA LEU A 10 7.60 9.43 5.09
C LEU A 10 7.30 10.80 4.45
N PRO A 11 7.27 10.89 3.11
CA PRO A 11 6.75 12.07 2.44
C PRO A 11 5.30 12.34 2.85
N GLN A 12 4.83 13.56 2.56
CA GLN A 12 3.42 13.88 2.71
C GLN A 12 2.59 13.17 1.63
N CYS A 13 1.31 12.92 1.91
CA CYS A 13 0.40 12.37 0.91
C CYS A 13 0.30 13.33 -0.27
N SER A 14 0.52 12.84 -1.48
CA SER A 14 0.47 13.66 -2.70
C SER A 14 -0.93 14.22 -2.98
N ARG A 15 -1.97 13.59 -2.42
CA ARG A 15 -3.38 13.98 -2.62
C ARG A 15 -3.86 15.07 -1.69
N CYS A 16 -3.55 14.98 -0.39
CA CYS A 16 -4.05 15.91 0.63
C CYS A 16 -2.96 16.62 1.44
N HIS A 17 -1.68 16.36 1.16
CA HIS A 17 -0.52 16.84 1.93
C HIS A 17 -0.49 16.44 3.41
N GLY A 18 -1.35 15.49 3.81
CA GLY A 18 -1.41 14.92 5.14
C GLY A 18 -0.30 13.91 5.42
N LYS A 19 -0.35 13.30 6.60
CA LYS A 19 0.58 12.24 7.02
C LYS A 19 0.29 10.95 6.23
N LEU A 20 1.32 10.38 5.63
CA LEU A 20 1.27 9.01 5.10
C LEU A 20 1.45 8.00 6.23
N ILE A 21 0.64 6.94 6.20
CA ILE A 21 0.85 5.77 7.05
C ILE A 21 1.91 4.87 6.44
N THR A 22 1.76 4.56 5.14
CA THR A 22 2.70 3.75 4.37
C THR A 22 2.55 4.06 2.88
N SER A 23 3.48 3.56 2.07
CA SER A 23 3.44 3.62 0.62
C SER A 23 3.99 2.33 0.01
N ALA A 24 3.50 1.96 -1.16
CA ALA A 24 4.01 0.87 -1.96
C ALA A 24 4.29 1.36 -3.39
N VAL A 25 5.12 0.63 -4.12
CA VAL A 25 5.32 0.82 -5.56
C VAL A 25 4.67 -0.35 -6.27
N MET A 26 3.87 -0.05 -7.29
CA MET A 26 3.21 -1.09 -8.08
C MET A 26 4.22 -1.90 -8.90
N PRO A 27 3.88 -3.16 -9.22
CA PRO A 27 4.74 -4.04 -10.00
C PRO A 27 4.94 -3.58 -11.46
N LYS A 28 4.12 -2.65 -11.95
CA LYS A 28 4.20 -2.09 -13.29
C LYS A 28 4.33 -0.57 -13.21
N ASP A 29 5.09 -0.03 -14.14
CA ASP A 29 5.17 1.41 -14.38
C ASP A 29 3.92 1.92 -15.12
N ASP A 30 3.74 3.23 -15.13
CA ASP A 30 2.74 3.91 -15.95
C ASP A 30 3.09 3.90 -17.45
N GLU A 31 2.23 4.50 -18.28
CA GLU A 31 2.42 4.57 -19.74
C GLU A 31 3.69 5.32 -20.16
N GLU A 32 4.24 6.17 -19.29
CA GLU A 32 5.48 6.93 -19.53
C GLU A 32 6.71 6.24 -18.91
N GLY A 33 6.56 5.03 -18.39
CA GLY A 33 7.64 4.25 -17.77
C GLY A 33 8.04 4.75 -16.38
N ARG A 34 7.14 5.44 -15.67
CA ARG A 34 7.39 5.91 -14.30
C ARG A 34 6.77 4.96 -13.26
N PRO A 35 7.41 4.78 -12.09
CA PRO A 35 6.83 3.99 -11.02
C PRO A 35 5.49 4.54 -10.55
N ILE A 36 4.49 3.66 -10.44
CA ILE A 36 3.19 4.02 -9.85
C ILE A 36 3.28 3.82 -8.34
N HIS A 37 3.13 4.92 -7.60
CA HIS A 37 3.11 4.91 -6.14
C HIS A 37 1.69 4.75 -5.61
N LEU A 38 1.48 3.73 -4.77
CA LEU A 38 0.33 3.67 -3.89
C LEU A 38 0.65 4.33 -2.56
N GLU A 39 -0.26 5.16 -2.09
CA GLU A 39 -0.16 5.88 -0.83
C GLU A 39 -1.34 5.53 0.07
N LEU A 40 -1.07 5.18 1.33
CA LEU A 40 -2.11 4.97 2.33
C LEU A 40 -2.21 6.20 3.24
N CYS A 41 -3.37 6.87 3.23
CA CYS A 41 -3.62 8.07 4.01
C CYS A 41 -4.99 8.03 4.68
N GLU A 42 -5.04 8.30 5.99
CA GLU A 42 -6.28 8.31 6.78
C GLU A 42 -7.32 9.32 6.29
N ALA A 43 -6.89 10.42 5.67
CA ALA A 43 -7.79 11.44 5.15
C ALA A 43 -8.38 11.07 3.79
N CYS A 44 -7.64 10.32 2.96
CA CYS A 44 -8.04 10.07 1.57
C CYS A 44 -8.68 8.69 1.37
N ASP A 45 -8.34 7.71 2.20
CA ASP A 45 -8.73 6.32 1.99
C ASP A 45 -9.62 5.68 3.09
N PRO A 46 -10.24 6.40 4.05
CA PRO A 46 -10.90 5.75 5.19
C PRO A 46 -12.08 4.86 4.77
N ASP A 47 -12.77 5.25 3.70
CA ASP A 47 -13.99 4.60 3.21
C ASP A 47 -13.73 3.57 2.10
N LYS A 48 -12.49 3.44 1.65
CA LYS A 48 -12.12 2.41 0.67
C LYS A 48 -12.09 1.04 1.36
N PRO A 49 -12.65 -0.03 0.75
CA PRO A 49 -12.76 -1.32 1.40
C PRO A 49 -11.43 -1.87 1.96
N ALA A 50 -10.40 -2.01 1.13
CA ALA A 50 -9.13 -2.60 1.56
C ALA A 50 -8.23 -1.60 2.28
N ALA A 51 -8.08 -0.39 1.73
CA ALA A 51 -7.28 0.66 2.38
C ALA A 51 -7.85 1.05 3.76
N GLY A 52 -9.16 1.19 3.91
CA GLY A 52 -9.82 1.49 5.18
C GLY A 52 -9.62 0.39 6.22
N ALA A 53 -9.64 -0.89 5.81
CA ALA A 53 -9.32 -2.00 6.69
C ALA A 53 -7.86 -1.97 7.16
N LEU A 54 -6.93 -1.69 6.26
CA LEU A 54 -5.51 -1.56 6.58
C LEU A 54 -5.22 -0.35 7.49
N ILE A 55 -5.92 0.76 7.31
CA ILE A 55 -5.86 1.92 8.22
C ILE A 55 -6.26 1.51 9.64
N ARG A 56 -7.41 0.83 9.81
CA ARG A 56 -7.87 0.36 11.12
C ARG A 56 -6.87 -0.58 11.77
N PHE A 57 -6.31 -1.52 11.01
CA PHE A 57 -5.27 -2.43 11.49
C PHE A 57 -4.06 -1.68 12.07
N PHE A 58 -3.57 -0.64 11.39
CA PHE A 58 -2.48 0.17 11.91
C PHE A 58 -2.88 1.01 13.12
N ALA A 59 -4.09 1.59 13.13
CA ALA A 59 -4.61 2.37 14.24
C ALA A 59 -4.74 1.55 15.54
N GLU A 60 -5.02 0.25 15.41
CA GLU A 60 -5.08 -0.72 16.53
C GLU A 60 -3.69 -1.23 16.96
N GLY A 61 -2.60 -0.74 16.36
CA GLY A 61 -1.24 -1.17 16.66
C GLY A 61 -0.83 -2.49 15.99
N GLY A 62 -1.63 -3.03 15.06
CA GLY A 62 -1.35 -4.31 14.40
C GLY A 62 0.01 -4.36 13.69
N GLY A 63 0.50 -3.22 13.17
CA GLY A 63 1.84 -3.12 12.57
C GLY A 63 3.00 -3.31 13.55
N GLN A 64 2.74 -3.34 14.86
CA GLN A 64 3.73 -3.56 15.92
C GLN A 64 3.54 -4.93 16.60
N ASP A 65 2.51 -5.69 16.22
CA ASP A 65 2.18 -6.99 16.80
C ASP A 65 2.53 -8.13 15.83
N LEU A 66 3.63 -8.83 16.13
CA LEU A 66 4.10 -9.95 15.30
C LEU A 66 3.12 -11.13 15.27
N SER A 67 2.24 -11.28 16.27
CA SER A 67 1.21 -12.33 16.23
C SER A 67 0.18 -12.08 15.12
N ARG A 68 0.02 -10.82 14.71
CA ARG A 68 -0.86 -10.38 13.62
C ARG A 68 -0.15 -10.21 12.28
N ALA A 69 1.10 -10.67 12.14
CA ALA A 69 1.87 -10.50 10.91
C ALA A 69 1.17 -11.07 9.67
N LYS A 70 0.50 -12.22 9.79
CA LYS A 70 -0.25 -12.84 8.68
C LYS A 70 -1.45 -12.01 8.26
N GLU A 71 -2.17 -11.43 9.22
CA GLU A 71 -3.28 -10.51 8.97
C GLU A 71 -2.78 -9.25 8.25
N GLY A 72 -1.71 -8.63 8.77
CA GLY A 72 -1.11 -7.44 8.16
C GLY A 72 -0.64 -7.70 6.72
N ALA A 73 -0.02 -8.85 6.46
CA ALA A 73 0.39 -9.25 5.11
C ALA A 73 -0.82 -9.40 4.17
N GLN A 74 -1.90 -10.02 4.65
CA GLN A 74 -3.12 -10.18 3.86
C GLN A 74 -3.75 -8.81 3.53
N LEU A 75 -3.86 -7.92 4.52
CA LEU A 75 -4.40 -6.56 4.32
C LEU A 75 -3.55 -5.73 3.34
N LEU A 76 -2.22 -5.86 3.39
CA LEU A 76 -1.33 -5.23 2.40
C LEU A 76 -1.57 -5.75 0.99
N TRP A 77 -1.79 -7.06 0.84
CA TRP A 77 -2.11 -7.66 -0.45
C TRP A 77 -3.47 -7.21 -0.98
N ASP A 78 -4.49 -7.16 -0.12
CA ASP A 78 -5.82 -6.66 -0.47
C ASP A 78 -5.77 -5.19 -0.89
N TRP A 79 -5.03 -4.35 -0.15
CA TRP A 79 -4.84 -2.94 -0.51
C TRP A 79 -4.10 -2.78 -1.84
N THR A 80 -3.07 -3.59 -2.08
CA THR A 80 -2.35 -3.61 -3.37
C THR A 80 -3.27 -4.01 -4.52
N ARG A 81 -4.11 -5.04 -4.32
CA ARG A 81 -5.13 -5.44 -5.30
C ARG A 81 -6.15 -4.35 -5.59
N GLU A 82 -6.63 -3.66 -4.55
CA GLU A 82 -7.55 -2.53 -4.70
C GLU A 82 -6.90 -1.40 -5.53
N GLY A 83 -5.62 -1.09 -5.27
CA GLY A 83 -4.86 -0.14 -6.09
C GLY A 83 -4.74 -0.59 -7.54
N MET A 84 -4.37 -1.84 -7.79
CA MET A 84 -4.27 -2.40 -9.14
C MET A 84 -5.60 -2.36 -9.90
N ALA A 85 -6.70 -2.71 -9.23
CA ALA A 85 -8.03 -2.71 -9.84
C ALA A 85 -8.44 -1.31 -10.31
N ALA A 86 -8.03 -0.25 -9.60
CA ALA A 86 -8.26 1.13 -10.02
C ALA A 86 -7.53 1.49 -11.34
N HIS A 87 -6.48 0.74 -11.70
CA HIS A 87 -5.77 0.83 -12.98
C HIS A 87 -6.23 -0.23 -14.00
N GLY A 88 -7.31 -0.97 -13.71
CA GLY A 88 -7.80 -2.06 -14.56
C GLY A 88 -6.90 -3.30 -14.56
N TRP A 89 -6.04 -3.45 -13.54
CA TRP A 89 -5.12 -4.57 -13.42
C TRP A 89 -5.60 -5.56 -12.38
N PHE A 90 -5.31 -6.84 -12.63
CA PHE A 90 -5.60 -7.93 -11.72
C PHE A 90 -4.41 -8.89 -11.73
N TRP A 91 -4.20 -9.61 -10.63
CA TRP A 91 -3.29 -10.75 -10.62
C TRP A 91 -3.96 -11.90 -11.37
N GLU A 92 -3.28 -12.47 -12.35
CA GLU A 92 -3.66 -13.80 -12.81
C GLU A 92 -3.27 -14.80 -11.73
N GLU A 93 -4.27 -15.47 -11.16
CA GLU A 93 -4.00 -16.65 -10.35
C GLU A 93 -3.47 -17.74 -11.28
N THR A 94 -2.16 -17.91 -11.32
CA THR A 94 -1.60 -19.16 -11.83
C THR A 94 -2.08 -20.27 -10.89
N ALA A 95 -2.93 -21.17 -11.38
CA ALA A 95 -3.33 -22.36 -10.64
C ALA A 95 -2.08 -23.15 -10.25
N SER A 96 -1.59 -22.93 -9.04
CA SER A 96 -0.45 -23.66 -8.50
C SER A 96 -0.94 -25.04 -8.04
N GLY A 97 -0.81 -26.02 -8.94
CA GLY A 97 -0.61 -27.44 -8.61
C GLY A 97 -1.85 -28.24 -8.18
N GLN A 98 -2.61 -28.74 -9.16
CA GLN A 98 -3.15 -30.10 -9.06
C GLN A 98 -2.15 -31.04 -9.75
N THR A 99 -1.25 -31.63 -8.96
CA THR A 99 -0.48 -32.84 -9.31
C THR A 99 -0.33 -33.67 -8.07
#